data_AF-A0A6J7TM76-F1
#
_entry.id   AF-A0A6J7TM76-F1
#
_cell.length_a   1.000
_cell.length_b   1.000
_cell.length_c   1.000
_cell.angle_alpha   90.00
_cell.angle_beta   90.00
_cell.angle_gamma   90.00
#
_symmetry.space_group_name_H-M   'P 1'
#
loop_
_entity.id
_entity.type
_entity.pdbx_description
1 polymer ?
#
loop_
_entity_poly.entity_id
_entity_poly.type
_entity_poly.pdbx_seq_one_letter_code
_entity_poly.pdbx_strand_id
1 'polypeptide(L)'
;MPALLLRLPTASQELTTLVEPEDVVAPTLRERLVFSSRNLVGLGVILLFALLFAGWLFFSSAPAQVSVGSPSEISQSAPVVAPLPTEIVVDVSGKVRHPGVYHLSTGARAQDALTAAGGALPGIDLSSINQAEILVDGTQLLVGITASNSGGGVLSLNHASATDLDSLPGVGPVLAGRIVSWRKANGRFTSIEQLRDVSGVGDAKFADLKSLVRL
;
A
#
# COMPACT_ATOMS: atom_id res chain seq x y z
N MET A 1 14.72 -41.38 -78.73
CA MET A 1 14.10 -42.64 -79.19
C MET A 1 14.61 -43.74 -78.27
N PRO A 2 13.73 -44.41 -77.53
CA PRO A 2 13.33 -45.73 -78.04
C PRO A 2 11.88 -46.13 -77.73
N ALA A 3 11.39 -47.02 -78.59
CA ALA A 3 10.20 -47.82 -78.42
C ALA A 3 10.52 -49.10 -77.61
N LEU A 4 9.45 -49.76 -77.15
CA LEU A 4 9.31 -51.21 -76.97
C LEU A 4 10.02 -51.88 -75.77
N LEU A 5 9.26 -52.39 -74.79
CA LEU A 5 8.91 -53.83 -74.72
C LEU A 5 8.10 -54.21 -73.47
N LEU A 6 7.27 -55.23 -73.67
CA LEU A 6 6.38 -55.90 -72.71
C LEU A 6 7.07 -56.37 -71.42
N ARG A 7 6.34 -56.23 -70.30
CA ARG A 7 6.46 -57.11 -69.13
C ARG A 7 5.12 -57.16 -68.39
N LEU A 8 4.45 -58.31 -68.43
CA LEU A 8 3.57 -58.76 -67.33
C LEU A 8 4.48 -58.97 -66.10
N PRO A 9 4.03 -58.76 -64.83
CA PRO A 9 3.05 -59.66 -64.23
C PRO A 9 2.25 -59.14 -62.99
N THR A 10 1.33 -60.00 -62.53
CA THR A 10 0.80 -60.23 -61.16
C THR A 10 0.09 -59.13 -60.36
N ALA A 11 -1.10 -59.53 -59.91
CA ALA A 11 -1.98 -58.94 -58.90
C ALA A 11 -1.29 -58.28 -57.69
N SER A 12 -1.84 -57.14 -57.26
CA SER A 12 -2.48 -56.99 -55.94
C SER A 12 -3.01 -55.56 -55.76
N GLN A 13 -4.31 -55.50 -55.47
CA GLN A 13 -4.96 -54.60 -54.52
C GLN A 13 -5.01 -53.07 -54.72
N GLU A 14 -6.23 -52.61 -54.42
CA GLU A 14 -6.62 -51.38 -53.72
C GLU A 14 -6.87 -50.10 -54.53
N LEU A 15 -8.06 -49.58 -54.21
CA LEU A 15 -8.41 -48.18 -54.01
C LEU A 15 -8.71 -47.27 -55.22
N THR A 16 -9.96 -46.81 -55.17
CA THR A 16 -10.36 -45.41 -55.39
C THR A 16 -10.37 -44.94 -56.84
N THR A 17 -11.56 -44.71 -57.36
CA THR A 17 -12.08 -43.37 -57.69
C THR A 17 -13.43 -43.56 -58.38
N LEU A 18 -14.52 -43.17 -57.70
CA LEU A 18 -15.24 -41.90 -57.93
C LEU A 18 -16.00 -41.91 -59.26
N VAL A 19 -17.33 -41.94 -59.19
CA VAL A 19 -18.19 -40.81 -59.58
C VAL A 19 -19.62 -41.09 -59.08
N GLU A 20 -20.14 -40.08 -58.38
CA GLU A 20 -21.44 -39.81 -57.76
C GLU A 20 -22.40 -39.17 -58.83
N PRO A 21 -23.65 -38.70 -58.58
CA PRO A 21 -24.46 -38.77 -57.35
C PRO A 21 -26.02 -38.89 -57.55
N GLU A 22 -26.73 -38.89 -56.42
CA GLU A 22 -28.09 -38.39 -56.10
C GLU A 22 -29.35 -38.90 -56.82
N ASP A 23 -30.27 -39.53 -56.05
CA ASP A 23 -31.67 -39.08 -55.93
C ASP A 23 -32.46 -39.93 -54.92
N VAL A 24 -32.31 -39.64 -53.63
CA VAL A 24 -33.33 -39.98 -52.62
C VAL A 24 -33.47 -38.78 -51.68
N VAL A 25 -34.18 -37.76 -52.15
CA VAL A 25 -34.62 -36.62 -51.33
C VAL A 25 -35.64 -37.13 -50.30
N ALA A 26 -35.18 -37.38 -49.08
CA ALA A 26 -36.06 -37.52 -47.92
C ALA A 26 -36.73 -36.16 -47.62
N PRO A 27 -38.01 -36.13 -47.23
CA PRO A 27 -38.74 -34.88 -47.02
C PRO A 27 -38.09 -34.05 -45.92
N THR A 28 -37.82 -32.78 -46.25
CA THR A 28 -37.20 -31.81 -45.36
C THR A 28 -37.96 -31.67 -44.03
N LEU A 29 -37.23 -31.73 -42.92
CA LEU A 29 -37.62 -31.38 -41.55
C LEU A 29 -38.02 -29.89 -41.38
N ARG A 30 -38.48 -29.22 -42.44
CA ARG A 30 -38.78 -27.77 -42.44
C ARG A 30 -40.20 -27.43 -42.00
N GLU A 31 -41.10 -28.41 -41.87
CA GLU A 31 -42.54 -28.13 -41.63
C GLU A 31 -43.07 -28.42 -40.22
N ARG A 32 -42.24 -28.83 -39.25
CA ARG A 32 -42.75 -29.21 -37.91
C ARG A 32 -42.48 -28.24 -36.78
N LEU A 33 -41.84 -27.09 -37.03
CA LEU A 33 -41.73 -26.02 -36.04
C LEU A 33 -42.76 -24.94 -36.33
N VAL A 34 -44.03 -25.29 -36.13
CA VAL A 34 -45.12 -24.32 -36.01
C VAL A 34 -44.93 -23.59 -34.68
N PHE A 35 -44.01 -22.62 -34.64
CA PHE A 35 -43.98 -21.63 -33.58
C PHE A 35 -45.20 -20.72 -33.77
N SER A 36 -46.33 -21.13 -33.22
CA SER A 36 -47.45 -20.21 -33.01
C SER A 36 -46.91 -19.01 -32.23
N SER A 37 -47.27 -17.79 -32.62
CA SER A 37 -46.87 -16.55 -31.93
C SER A 37 -47.19 -16.59 -30.43
N ARG A 38 -48.14 -17.45 -30.03
CA ARG A 38 -48.51 -17.74 -28.63
C ARG A 38 -47.40 -18.45 -27.85
N ASN A 39 -46.60 -19.32 -28.48
CA ASN A 39 -45.48 -20.02 -27.85
C ASN A 39 -44.27 -19.10 -27.64
N LEU A 40 -44.05 -18.14 -28.55
CA LEU A 40 -43.00 -17.13 -28.41
C LEU A 40 -43.30 -16.17 -27.25
N VAL A 41 -44.56 -15.74 -27.12
CA VAL A 41 -45.02 -14.92 -26.00
C VAL A 41 -44.89 -15.70 -24.68
N GLY A 42 -45.26 -16.98 -24.67
CA GLY A 42 -45.06 -17.85 -23.51
C GLY A 42 -43.60 -17.93 -23.05
N LEU A 43 -42.67 -18.11 -24.00
CA LEU A 43 -41.23 -18.16 -23.72
C LEU A 43 -40.68 -16.83 -23.18
N GLY A 44 -41.14 -15.71 -23.73
CA GLY A 44 -40.80 -14.38 -23.23
C GLY A 44 -41.25 -14.12 -21.79
N VAL A 45 -42.48 -14.55 -21.45
CA VAL A 45 -43.00 -14.44 -20.08
C VAL A 45 -42.20 -15.32 -19.11
N ILE A 46 -41.86 -16.55 -19.50
CA ILE A 46 -41.05 -17.45 -18.68
C ILE A 46 -39.66 -16.86 -18.43
N LEU A 47 -39.02 -16.31 -19.46
CA LEU A 47 -37.69 -15.71 -19.35
C LEU A 47 -37.71 -14.45 -18.48
N LEU A 48 -38.76 -13.63 -18.59
CA LEU A 48 -38.98 -12.48 -17.70
C LEU A 48 -39.13 -12.92 -16.24
N PHE A 49 -39.95 -13.94 -15.98
CA PHE A 49 -40.12 -14.49 -14.62
C PHE A 49 -38.81 -15.07 -14.08
N ALA A 50 -38.02 -15.76 -14.91
CA ALA A 50 -36.72 -16.30 -14.51
C ALA A 50 -35.72 -15.18 -14.15
N LEU A 51 -35.69 -14.09 -14.91
CA LEU A 51 -34.84 -12.92 -14.61
C LEU A 51 -35.27 -12.19 -13.34
N LEU A 52 -36.58 -11.99 -13.15
CA LEU A 52 -37.11 -11.40 -11.92
C LEU A 52 -36.82 -12.27 -10.70
N PHE A 53 -36.95 -13.59 -10.84
CA PHE A 53 -36.65 -14.54 -9.77
C PHE A 53 -35.15 -14.58 -9.44
N ALA A 54 -34.27 -14.56 -10.45
CA ALA A 54 -32.82 -14.48 -10.25
C ALA A 54 -32.40 -13.17 -9.56
N GLY A 55 -32.97 -12.04 -9.97
CA GLY A 55 -32.76 -10.74 -9.31
C GLY A 55 -33.29 -10.72 -7.88
N TRP A 56 -34.45 -11.33 -7.63
CA TRP A 56 -35.00 -11.48 -6.29
C TRP A 56 -34.12 -12.37 -5.42
N LEU A 57 -33.61 -13.49 -5.93
CA LEU A 57 -32.65 -14.34 -5.22
C LEU A 57 -31.36 -13.58 -4.90
N PHE A 58 -30.83 -12.80 -5.83
CA PHE A 58 -29.63 -11.99 -5.60
C PHE A 58 -29.84 -10.93 -4.51
N PHE A 59 -30.97 -10.21 -4.55
CA PHE A 59 -31.29 -9.20 -3.55
C PHE A 59 -31.71 -9.78 -2.19
N SER A 60 -32.28 -10.99 -2.19
CA SER A 60 -32.68 -11.71 -0.98
C SER A 60 -31.53 -12.50 -0.35
N SER A 61 -30.41 -12.66 -1.08
CA SER A 61 -29.16 -13.22 -0.56
C SER A 61 -28.41 -12.17 0.25
N ALA A 62 -29.02 -11.68 1.34
CA ALA A 62 -28.25 -10.99 2.37
C ALA A 62 -27.18 -11.97 2.89
N PRO A 63 -25.89 -11.59 2.96
CA PRO A 63 -24.88 -12.45 3.53
C PRO A 63 -25.32 -12.78 4.95
N ALA A 64 -25.54 -14.08 5.21
CA ALA A 64 -25.85 -14.57 6.55
C ALA A 64 -24.78 -14.00 7.48
N GLN A 65 -25.18 -13.07 8.34
CA GLN A 65 -24.35 -12.63 9.43
C GLN A 65 -24.03 -13.91 10.20
N VAL A 66 -22.78 -14.36 10.15
CA VAL A 66 -22.32 -15.45 11.00
C VAL A 66 -22.49 -14.90 12.41
N SER A 67 -23.61 -15.27 13.03
CA SER A 67 -23.86 -15.04 14.44
C SER A 67 -22.86 -15.89 15.19
N VAL A 68 -21.67 -15.35 15.42
CA VAL A 68 -20.81 -15.78 16.52
C VAL A 68 -21.73 -15.75 17.73
N GLY A 69 -22.01 -16.93 18.31
CA GLY A 69 -23.12 -17.10 19.23
C GLY A 69 -23.19 -15.95 20.23
N SER A 70 -24.38 -15.35 20.36
CA SER A 70 -24.66 -14.46 21.49
C SER A 70 -24.17 -15.18 22.73
N PRO A 71 -23.21 -14.63 23.51
CA PRO A 71 -22.98 -15.14 24.83
C PRO A 71 -24.33 -15.01 25.52
N SER A 72 -24.87 -16.13 26.00
CA SER A 72 -26.02 -16.13 26.89
C SER A 72 -25.88 -14.97 27.86
N GLU A 73 -26.91 -14.12 27.93
CA GLU A 73 -27.03 -13.11 28.96
C GLU A 73 -26.98 -13.82 30.32
N ILE A 74 -25.78 -13.92 30.87
CA ILE A 74 -25.59 -14.06 32.30
C ILE A 74 -25.88 -12.66 32.82
N SER A 75 -27.10 -12.45 33.29
CA SER A 75 -27.46 -11.31 34.15
C SER A 75 -26.68 -11.43 35.47
N GLN A 76 -25.38 -11.18 35.39
CA GLN A 76 -24.57 -10.73 36.50
C GLN A 76 -24.55 -9.22 36.37
N SER A 77 -25.33 -8.56 37.22
CA SER A 77 -25.15 -7.16 37.60
C SER A 77 -23.77 -7.00 38.24
N ALA A 78 -22.73 -6.99 37.41
CA ALA A 78 -21.44 -6.43 37.72
C ALA A 78 -21.61 -4.90 37.77
N PRO A 79 -20.90 -4.19 38.65
CA PRO A 79 -20.90 -2.74 38.60
C PRO A 79 -20.41 -2.35 37.20
N VAL A 80 -21.22 -1.57 36.48
CA VAL A 80 -20.77 -0.91 35.26
C VAL A 80 -19.73 0.10 35.71
N VAL A 81 -18.49 -0.37 35.86
CA VAL A 81 -17.33 0.51 35.86
C VAL A 81 -17.32 1.06 34.45
N ALA A 82 -17.87 2.27 34.27
CA ALA A 82 -17.71 3.01 33.04
C ALA A 82 -16.21 2.95 32.71
N PRO A 83 -15.81 2.49 31.51
CA PRO A 83 -14.40 2.53 31.15
C PRO A 83 -13.98 3.99 31.30
N LEU A 84 -13.04 4.23 32.21
CA LEU A 84 -12.45 5.56 32.34
C LEU A 84 -11.89 5.89 30.95
N PRO A 85 -12.23 7.05 30.36
CA PRO A 85 -11.61 7.46 29.12
C PRO A 85 -10.11 7.62 29.40
N THR A 86 -9.33 6.65 28.96
CA THR A 86 -7.87 6.73 28.96
C THR A 86 -7.50 7.63 27.79
N GLU A 87 -7.55 8.94 28.01
CA GLU A 87 -7.10 9.93 27.05
C GLU A 87 -5.58 10.14 27.16
N ILE A 88 -4.98 10.46 26.04
CA ILE A 88 -3.60 10.92 25.90
C ILE A 88 -3.61 12.34 25.38
N VAL A 89 -2.64 13.12 25.83
CA VAL A 89 -2.43 14.50 25.41
C VAL A 89 -1.30 14.53 24.38
N VAL A 90 -1.58 15.08 23.19
CA VAL A 90 -0.62 15.15 22.07
C VAL A 90 -0.53 16.58 21.57
N ASP A 91 0.68 17.10 21.42
CA ASP A 91 0.92 18.40 20.78
C ASP A 91 1.06 18.22 19.26
N VAL A 92 0.19 18.86 18.47
CA VAL A 92 0.28 18.86 17.01
C VAL A 92 0.72 20.24 16.54
N SER A 93 1.92 20.30 15.95
CA SER A 93 2.52 21.56 15.51
C SER A 93 3.10 21.46 14.10
N GLY A 94 3.40 22.62 13.50
CA GLY A 94 3.86 22.72 12.11
C GLY A 94 2.77 23.16 11.14
N LYS A 95 2.82 22.65 9.91
CA LYS A 95 1.96 23.04 8.77
C LYS A 95 0.63 22.29 8.76
N VAL A 96 -0.13 22.39 9.85
CA VAL A 96 -1.52 21.93 9.99
C VAL A 96 -2.49 23.11 10.00
N ARG A 97 -3.79 22.86 9.80
CA ARG A 97 -4.80 23.93 9.85
C ARG A 97 -4.96 24.54 11.23
N HIS A 98 -5.01 23.71 12.27
CA HIS A 98 -5.20 24.14 13.65
C HIS A 98 -4.10 23.52 14.53
N PRO A 99 -2.92 24.15 14.65
CA PRO A 99 -1.90 23.71 15.59
C PRO A 99 -2.40 23.83 17.04
N GLY A 100 -1.97 22.91 17.90
CA GLY A 100 -2.33 22.93 19.32
C GLY A 100 -2.28 21.56 19.97
N VAL A 101 -2.72 21.52 21.22
CA VAL A 101 -2.74 20.31 22.04
C VAL A 101 -4.10 19.63 21.93
N TYR A 102 -4.10 18.33 21.68
CA TYR A 102 -5.28 17.50 21.45
C TYR A 102 -5.37 16.36 22.46
N HIS A 103 -6.59 16.07 22.87
CA HIS A 103 -6.94 14.92 23.71
C HIS A 103 -7.45 13.81 22.80
N LEU A 104 -6.76 12.67 22.78
CA LEU A 104 -7.07 11.54 21.93
C LEU A 104 -7.24 10.28 22.78
N SER A 105 -7.96 9.28 22.30
CA SER A 105 -8.02 7.99 22.98
C SER A 105 -6.65 7.31 22.99
N THR A 106 -6.33 6.60 24.07
CA THR A 106 -5.14 5.73 24.10
C THR A 106 -5.15 4.77 22.91
N GLY A 107 -4.01 4.66 22.21
CA GLY A 107 -3.89 3.87 20.98
C GLY A 107 -4.21 4.64 19.69
N ALA A 108 -4.60 5.92 19.79
CA ALA A 108 -4.71 6.81 18.63
C ALA A 108 -3.40 6.89 17.85
N ARG A 109 -3.51 7.01 16.54
CA ARG A 109 -2.36 7.10 15.62
C ARG A 109 -2.07 8.54 15.23
N ALA A 110 -0.88 8.79 14.67
CA ALA A 110 -0.49 10.08 14.12
C ALA A 110 -1.52 10.66 13.12
N GLN A 111 -2.16 9.80 12.30
CA GLN A 111 -3.24 10.19 11.41
C GLN A 111 -4.47 10.75 12.14
N ASP A 112 -4.81 10.20 13.31
CA ASP A 112 -5.98 10.63 14.10
C ASP A 112 -5.72 12.02 14.69
N ALA A 113 -4.52 12.26 15.20
CA ALA A 113 -4.08 13.58 15.65
C ALA A 113 -4.07 14.60 14.51
N LEU A 114 -3.60 14.21 13.32
CA LEU A 114 -3.60 15.07 12.15
C LEU A 114 -5.03 15.41 11.70
N THR A 115 -5.95 14.45 11.76
CA THR A 115 -7.37 14.66 11.44
C THR A 115 -8.02 15.59 12.46
N ALA A 116 -7.73 15.41 13.75
CA ALA A 116 -8.19 16.30 14.82
C ALA A 116 -7.69 17.75 14.63
N ALA A 117 -6.46 17.91 14.13
CA ALA A 117 -5.88 19.22 13.77
C ALA A 117 -6.44 19.84 12.47
N GLY A 118 -7.43 19.20 11.83
CA GLY A 118 -8.02 19.64 10.56
C GLY A 118 -7.21 19.28 9.32
N GLY A 119 -6.25 18.37 9.46
CA GLY A 119 -5.36 17.93 8.39
C GLY A 119 -4.19 18.88 8.14
N ALA A 120 -3.31 18.44 7.26
CA ALA A 120 -2.20 19.25 6.79
C ALA A 120 -2.67 20.39 5.87
N LEU A 121 -1.89 21.46 5.78
CA LEU A 121 -2.12 22.51 4.80
C LEU A 121 -1.97 21.96 3.35
N PRO A 122 -2.63 22.58 2.36
CA PRO A 122 -2.49 22.17 0.96
C PRO A 122 -1.03 22.20 0.48
N GLY A 123 -0.60 21.15 -0.23
CA GLY A 123 0.76 21.05 -0.76
C GLY A 123 1.82 20.61 0.24
N ILE A 124 1.44 20.26 1.47
CA ILE A 124 2.35 19.66 2.45
C ILE A 124 2.51 18.17 2.18
N ASP A 125 3.76 17.75 2.00
CA ASP A 125 4.11 16.33 1.90
C ASP A 125 4.18 15.68 3.28
N LEU A 126 3.38 14.63 3.47
CA LEU A 126 3.28 13.83 4.70
C LEU A 126 4.10 12.55 4.63
N SER A 127 4.82 12.29 3.54
CA SER A 127 5.69 11.13 3.37
C SER A 127 6.79 11.04 4.44
N SER A 128 7.17 12.20 4.99
CA SER A 128 8.17 12.33 6.05
C SER A 128 7.69 11.91 7.45
N ILE A 129 6.38 11.69 7.63
CA ILE A 129 5.77 11.37 8.92
C ILE A 129 5.21 9.96 8.87
N ASN A 130 5.50 9.17 9.91
CA ASN A 130 4.84 7.88 10.11
C ASN A 130 3.40 8.09 10.60
N GLN A 131 2.46 8.29 9.67
CA GLN A 131 1.04 8.51 9.97
C GLN A 131 0.39 7.35 10.74
N ALA A 132 0.98 6.15 10.69
CA ALA A 132 0.50 4.96 11.38
C ALA A 132 1.12 4.79 12.78
N GLU A 133 2.03 5.66 13.22
CA GLU A 133 2.64 5.59 14.54
C GLU A 133 1.59 5.70 15.64
N ILE A 134 1.64 4.79 16.62
CA ILE A 134 0.78 4.85 17.80
C ILE A 134 1.33 5.95 18.72
N LEU A 135 0.46 6.86 19.12
CA LEU A 135 0.80 7.97 19.98
C LEU A 135 0.68 7.56 21.45
N VAL A 136 1.55 8.14 22.27
CA VAL A 136 1.52 8.06 23.73
C VAL A 136 1.32 9.44 24.33
N ASP A 137 0.97 9.48 25.62
CA ASP A 137 0.82 10.76 26.32
C ASP A 137 2.10 11.59 26.27
N GLY A 138 1.96 12.89 26.01
CA GLY A 138 3.08 13.82 25.86
C GLY A 138 3.79 13.76 24.49
N THR A 139 3.27 13.02 23.52
CA THR A 139 3.88 12.97 22.17
C THR A 139 3.71 14.31 21.45
N GLN A 140 4.75 14.73 20.71
CA GLN A 140 4.68 15.87 19.81
C GLN A 140 4.70 15.40 18.35
N LEU A 141 3.64 15.68 17.61
CA LEU A 141 3.51 15.41 16.19
C LEU A 141 3.84 16.65 15.37
N LEU A 142 4.90 16.56 14.58
CA LEU A 142 5.49 17.67 13.85
C LEU A 142 5.20 17.53 12.36
N VAL A 143 4.39 18.43 11.80
CA VAL A 143 3.83 18.27 10.46
C VAL A 143 4.44 19.24 9.46
N GLY A 144 4.93 18.73 8.33
CA GLY A 144 5.40 19.57 7.22
C GLY A 144 6.59 20.47 7.57
N ILE A 145 7.21 20.24 8.72
CA ILE A 145 8.62 20.49 8.84
C ILE A 145 9.26 19.15 8.53
N THR A 146 10.12 19.13 7.53
CA THR A 146 11.09 18.06 7.49
C THR A 146 11.79 18.15 8.85
N ALA A 147 11.70 17.12 9.68
CA ALA A 147 12.75 16.90 10.65
C ALA A 147 14.01 16.80 9.79
N SER A 148 14.67 17.94 9.59
CA SER A 148 15.87 18.06 8.80
C SER A 148 16.99 17.40 9.59
N ASN A 149 16.88 16.09 9.75
CA ASN A 149 17.95 15.21 10.20
C ASN A 149 18.82 14.79 9.00
N SER A 150 18.69 15.44 7.84
CA SER A 150 19.62 15.36 6.72
C SER A 150 19.29 16.42 5.67
N GLY A 151 20.26 17.25 5.30
CA GLY A 151 20.27 18.00 4.03
C GLY A 151 20.01 19.51 4.11
N GLY A 152 21.03 20.29 4.50
CA GLY A 152 21.15 21.71 4.11
C GLY A 152 21.09 22.75 5.25
N GLY A 153 20.98 22.32 6.50
CA GLY A 153 21.09 23.20 7.68
C GLY A 153 22.43 23.05 8.38
N VAL A 154 22.92 24.13 8.98
CA VAL A 154 24.15 24.14 9.79
C VAL A 154 23.97 23.19 10.99
N LEU A 155 24.76 22.11 11.04
CA LEU A 155 24.63 21.00 11.99
C LEU A 155 25.35 21.31 13.32
N SER A 156 24.69 21.09 14.46
CA SER A 156 25.30 21.34 15.77
C SER A 156 26.28 20.23 16.16
N LEU A 157 27.56 20.57 16.36
CA LEU A 157 28.60 19.63 16.78
C LEU A 157 28.31 19.00 18.14
N ASN A 158 27.67 19.74 19.05
CA ASN A 158 27.38 19.25 20.39
C ASN A 158 26.14 18.37 20.47
N HIS A 159 25.17 18.56 19.57
CA HIS A 159 23.88 17.86 19.61
C HIS A 159 23.69 16.79 18.53
N ALA A 160 24.39 16.90 17.40
CA ALA A 160 24.25 15.96 16.28
C ALA A 160 24.60 14.53 16.71
N SER A 161 23.81 13.57 16.22
CA SER A 161 24.10 12.15 16.35
C SER A 161 25.24 11.74 15.42
N ALA A 162 25.76 10.51 15.58
CA ALA A 162 26.76 9.98 14.64
C ALA A 162 26.19 9.89 13.21
N THR A 163 24.92 9.54 13.07
CA THR A 163 24.24 9.45 11.77
C THR A 163 24.06 10.83 11.14
N ASP A 164 23.73 11.85 11.93
CA ASP A 164 23.62 13.21 11.39
C ASP A 164 24.99 13.74 10.92
N LEU A 165 26.06 13.46 11.67
CA LEU A 165 27.43 13.85 11.31
C LEU A 165 27.94 13.13 10.05
N ASP A 166 27.49 11.89 9.81
CA ASP A 166 27.81 11.10 8.60
C ASP A 166 27.21 11.70 7.32
N SER A 167 26.20 12.57 7.44
CA SER A 167 25.62 13.28 6.29
C SER A 167 26.50 14.45 5.79
N LEU A 168 27.56 14.81 6.53
CA LEU A 168 28.45 15.91 6.16
C LEU A 168 29.43 15.46 5.05
N PRO A 169 29.73 16.33 4.06
CA PRO A 169 30.63 15.99 2.98
C PRO A 169 32.03 15.65 3.52
N GLY A 170 32.55 14.47 3.17
CA GLY A 170 33.86 14.00 3.61
C GLY A 170 33.91 13.45 5.05
N VAL A 171 32.77 13.38 5.75
CA VAL A 171 32.63 12.73 7.06
C VAL A 171 31.90 11.40 6.87
N GLY A 172 32.64 10.31 6.96
CA GLY A 172 32.06 8.96 7.00
C GLY A 172 31.78 8.48 8.42
N PRO A 173 31.23 7.26 8.59
CA PRO A 173 30.80 6.73 9.90
C PRO A 173 31.97 6.63 10.89
N VAL A 174 33.18 6.36 10.39
CA VAL A 174 34.41 6.34 11.21
C VAL A 174 34.72 7.72 11.78
N LEU A 175 34.62 8.78 10.97
CA LEU A 175 34.97 10.14 11.40
C LEU A 175 33.86 10.72 12.30
N ALA A 176 32.59 10.49 11.94
CA ALA A 176 31.45 10.81 12.79
C ALA A 176 31.57 10.17 14.18
N GLY A 177 31.93 8.89 14.24
CA GLY A 177 32.20 8.18 15.49
C GLY A 177 33.35 8.83 16.30
N ARG A 178 34.41 9.29 15.65
CA ARG A 178 35.52 9.99 16.32
C ARG A 178 35.11 11.35 16.89
N ILE A 179 34.27 12.11 16.20
CA ILE A 179 33.73 13.38 16.70
C ILE A 179 32.88 13.15 17.96
N VAL A 180 32.05 12.11 17.97
CA VAL A 180 31.28 11.71 19.16
C VAL A 180 32.20 11.27 20.30
N SER A 181 33.22 10.45 20.02
CA SER A 181 34.18 10.01 21.03
C SER A 181 35.00 11.18 21.60
N TRP A 182 35.38 12.14 20.75
CA TRP A 182 36.05 13.37 21.19
C TRP A 182 35.18 14.15 22.17
N ARG A 183 33.87 14.26 21.92
CA ARG A 183 32.93 14.91 22.87
C ARG A 183 32.87 14.23 24.23
N LYS A 184 32.91 12.90 24.24
CA LYS A 184 32.88 12.12 25.48
C LYS A 184 34.17 12.26 26.29
N ALA A 185 35.31 12.36 25.60
CA ALA A 185 36.62 12.45 26.24
C ALA A 185 36.99 13.87 26.68
N ASN A 186 36.71 14.88 25.84
CA ASN A 186 37.14 16.26 26.05
C ASN A 186 36.01 17.20 26.49
N GLY A 187 34.77 16.71 26.49
CA GLY A 187 33.59 17.52 26.76
C GLY A 187 33.04 18.19 25.49
N ARG A 188 32.24 19.23 25.69
CA ARG A 188 31.54 19.94 24.60
C ARG A 188 32.54 20.72 23.74
N PHE A 189 32.28 20.80 22.44
CA PHE A 189 32.96 21.76 21.57
C PHE A 189 32.59 23.18 22.03
N THR A 190 33.62 23.99 22.27
CA THR A 190 33.53 25.40 22.68
C THR A 190 33.84 26.36 21.53
N SER A 191 34.48 25.86 20.48
CA SER A 191 34.75 26.56 19.23
C SER A 191 34.69 25.57 18.07
N ILE A 192 34.43 26.07 16.86
CA ILE A 192 34.37 25.22 15.66
C ILE A 192 35.80 24.72 15.33
N GLU A 193 36.82 25.51 15.66
CA GLU A 193 38.23 25.23 15.44
C GLU A 193 38.70 23.93 16.12
N GLN A 194 38.07 23.53 17.24
CA GLN A 194 38.35 22.29 17.95
C GLN A 194 38.05 21.02 17.13
N LEU A 195 37.33 21.13 16.00
CA LEU A 195 37.23 20.03 15.04
C LEU A 195 38.60 19.55 14.55
N ARG A 196 39.61 20.43 14.51
CA ARG A 196 40.98 20.09 14.11
C ARG A 196 41.69 19.17 15.11
N ASP A 197 41.22 19.14 16.36
CA ASP A 197 41.74 18.26 17.40
C ASP A 197 41.19 16.83 17.26
N VAL A 198 40.21 16.61 16.37
CA VAL A 198 39.65 15.30 16.07
C VAL A 198 40.53 14.57 15.06
N SER A 199 41.06 13.42 15.47
CA SER A 199 41.92 12.58 14.61
C SER A 199 41.25 12.22 13.28
N GLY A 200 41.83 12.70 12.18
CA GLY A 200 41.34 12.48 10.81
C GLY A 200 40.59 13.66 10.19
N VAL A 201 40.41 14.77 10.92
CA VAL A 201 39.98 16.06 10.41
C VAL A 201 41.22 16.92 10.13
N GLY A 202 41.68 16.92 8.87
CA GLY A 202 42.74 17.83 8.41
C GLY A 202 42.20 19.18 7.96
N ASP A 203 43.08 20.10 7.57
CA ASP A 203 42.70 21.46 7.13
C ASP A 203 41.70 21.47 5.97
N ALA A 204 41.86 20.58 4.99
CA ALA A 204 40.93 20.46 3.87
C ALA A 204 39.52 20.11 4.33
N LYS A 205 39.38 19.06 5.16
CA LYS A 205 38.07 18.66 5.71
C LYS A 205 37.50 19.73 6.62
N PHE A 206 38.33 20.36 7.44
CA PHE A 206 37.88 21.46 8.29
C PHE A 206 37.30 22.61 7.46
N ALA A 207 37.95 22.98 6.35
CA ALA A 207 37.47 24.03 5.46
C ALA A 207 36.08 23.69 4.86
N ASP A 208 35.89 22.45 4.42
CA ASP A 208 34.62 21.96 3.88
C ASP A 208 33.50 21.95 4.94
N LEU A 209 33.86 21.66 6.20
CA LEU A 209 32.90 21.52 7.29
C LEU A 209 32.56 22.83 7.99
N LYS A 210 33.46 23.82 8.03
CA LYS A 210 33.32 25.03 8.84
C LYS A 210 32.02 25.80 8.58
N SER A 211 31.55 25.84 7.32
CA SER A 211 30.31 26.53 6.95
C SER A 211 29.04 25.70 7.19
N LEU A 212 29.19 24.41 7.43
CA LEU A 212 28.10 23.44 7.58
C LEU A 212 27.85 23.08 9.05
N VAL A 213 28.64 23.60 9.99
CA VAL A 213 28.56 23.23 11.40
C VAL A 213 28.46 24.44 12.33
N ARG A 214 27.79 24.25 13.47
CA ARG A 214 27.68 25.20 14.58
C ARG A 214 27.96 24.49 15.90
N LEU A 215 28.05 25.25 16.99
CA LEU A 215 28.12 24.68 18.34
C LEU A 215 26.77 24.14 18.81
#